data_AF-A0A5X9QHY3-F1
#
_entry.id   AF-A0A5X9QHY3-F1
#
_cell.length_a   1.000
_cell.length_b   1.000
_cell.length_c   1.000
_cell.angle_alpha   90.00
_cell.angle_beta   90.00
_cell.angle_gamma   90.00
#
_symmetry.space_group_name_H-M   'P 1'
#
loop_
_entity.id
_entity.type
_entity.pdbx_description
1 polymer ?
#
loop_
_entity_poly.entity_id
_entity_poly.type
_entity_poly.pdbx_seq_one_letter_code
_entity_poly.pdbx_strand_id
1 'polypeptide(L)'
;MTDKDNHYRFLRDHYKHERFEGRNSPVWGHDYAACIERSARESLEKYGFSVISCHESKTGEAIFYDRKLNILKGEQIKRALHGAYMKAKKEKKI
;
A
#
# COMPACT_ATOMS: atom_id res chain seq x y z
N MET A 1 10.22 16.65 8.06
CA MET A 1 10.05 15.35 7.37
C MET A 1 8.67 15.34 6.77
N THR A 2 8.55 15.13 5.46
CA THR A 2 7.26 15.26 4.76
C THR A 2 6.40 14.00 4.92
N ASP A 3 5.10 14.10 4.65
CA ASP A 3 4.18 12.96 4.64
C ASP A 3 4.66 11.84 3.69
N LYS A 4 5.16 12.24 2.51
CA LYS A 4 5.78 11.33 1.53
C LYS A 4 6.98 10.58 2.10
N ASP A 5 7.87 11.27 2.83
CA ASP A 5 9.03 10.64 3.45
C ASP A 5 8.62 9.61 4.50
N ASN A 6 7.54 9.87 5.25
CA ASN A 6 7.02 8.95 6.25
C ASN A 6 6.41 7.70 5.60
N HIS A 7 5.63 7.87 4.53
CA HIS A 7 5.03 6.74 3.83
C HIS A 7 6.08 5.86 3.14
N TYR A 8 7.07 6.46 2.46
CA TYR A 8 8.15 5.70 1.84
C TYR A 8 8.95 4.88 2.87
N ARG A 9 9.24 5.46 4.04
CA ARG A 9 9.92 4.75 5.14
C ARG A 9 9.06 3.62 5.68
N PHE A 10 7.77 3.84 5.89
CA PHE A 10 6.84 2.79 6.30
C PHE A 10 6.87 1.62 5.31
N LEU A 11 6.79 1.89 4.00
CA LEU A 11 6.88 0.85 2.98
C LEU A 11 8.22 0.10 3.05
N ARG A 12 9.34 0.81 3.12
CA ARG A 12 10.67 0.20 3.25
C ARG A 12 10.81 -0.68 4.50
N ASP A 13 10.17 -0.28 5.59
CA ASP A 13 10.25 -1.01 6.86
C ASP A 13 9.41 -2.29 6.83
N HIS A 14 8.38 -2.36 5.98
CA HIS A 14 7.46 -3.50 5.89
C HIS A 14 7.60 -4.38 4.63
N TYR A 15 8.17 -3.89 3.53
CA TYR A 15 8.44 -4.67 2.31
C TYR A 15 9.75 -5.47 2.41
N LYS A 16 9.79 -6.68 1.85
CA LYS A 16 11.05 -7.37 1.54
C LYS A 16 11.89 -6.46 0.65
N HIS A 17 13.17 -6.31 0.98
CA HIS A 17 14.08 -5.45 0.22
C HIS A 17 14.10 -5.84 -1.27
N GLU A 18 14.18 -7.14 -1.59
CA GLU A 18 14.13 -7.70 -2.96
C GLU A 18 12.81 -7.44 -3.73
N ARG A 19 11.77 -6.94 -3.05
CA ARG A 19 10.47 -6.58 -3.65
C ARG A 19 10.22 -5.07 -3.66
N PHE A 20 11.14 -4.27 -3.11
CA PHE A 20 11.05 -2.81 -3.03
C PHE A 20 12.34 -2.17 -3.56
N GLU A 21 13.19 -1.59 -2.69
CA GLU A 21 14.43 -0.90 -3.10
C GLU A 21 15.42 -1.79 -3.85
N GLY A 22 15.46 -3.10 -3.57
CA GLY A 22 16.30 -4.05 -4.28
C GLY A 22 15.92 -4.24 -5.75
N ARG A 23 14.77 -3.70 -6.19
CA ARG A 23 14.37 -3.67 -7.59
C ARG A 23 14.68 -2.35 -8.28
N ASN A 24 15.16 -1.33 -7.59
CA ASN A 24 15.61 -0.08 -8.22
C ASN A 24 16.81 -0.39 -9.12
N SER A 25 16.54 -0.64 -10.41
CA SER A 25 17.50 -1.25 -11.33
C SER A 25 17.07 -1.00 -12.78
N PRO A 26 17.98 -1.13 -13.76
CA PRO A 26 17.60 -1.02 -15.17
C PRO A 26 16.51 -2.00 -15.64
N VAL A 27 16.38 -3.16 -14.98
CA VAL A 27 15.41 -4.20 -15.35
C VAL A 27 13.99 -3.83 -14.96
N TRP A 28 13.81 -3.26 -13.76
CA TRP A 28 12.49 -2.94 -13.20
C TRP A 28 12.17 -1.44 -13.19
N GLY A 29 13.14 -0.60 -13.55
CA GLY A 29 13.10 0.85 -13.42
C GLY A 29 13.98 1.34 -12.26
N HIS A 30 14.74 2.41 -12.49
CA HIS A 30 15.65 2.98 -11.50
C HIS A 30 14.92 3.54 -10.26
N ASP A 31 13.63 3.84 -10.38
CA ASP A 31 12.77 4.42 -9.36
C ASP A 31 11.57 3.52 -9.00
N TYR A 32 11.70 2.20 -9.17
CA TYR A 32 10.63 1.23 -8.93
C TYR A 32 9.95 1.39 -7.56
N ALA A 33 10.74 1.56 -6.48
CA ALA A 33 10.22 1.80 -5.13
C ALA A 33 9.38 3.09 -5.05
N ALA A 34 9.75 4.13 -5.80
CA ALA A 34 8.98 5.39 -5.85
C ALA A 34 7.65 5.21 -6.60
N CYS A 35 7.62 4.33 -7.60
CA CYS A 35 6.39 3.97 -8.30
C CYS A 35 5.42 3.19 -7.40
N ILE A 36 5.93 2.26 -6.58
CA ILE A 36 5.13 1.57 -5.56
C ILE A 36 4.57 2.57 -4.56
N GLU A 37 5.41 3.48 -4.04
CA GLU A 37 4.98 4.52 -3.10
C GLU A 37 3.82 5.35 -3.65
N ARG A 38 3.94 5.80 -4.91
CA ARG A 38 2.91 6.57 -5.60
C ARG A 38 1.61 5.80 -5.74
N SER A 39 1.67 4.55 -6.22
CA SER A 39 0.48 3.70 -6.38
C SER A 39 -0.22 3.39 -5.05
N ALA A 40 0.55 3.19 -3.99
CA ALA A 40 0.02 3.01 -2.65
C ALA A 40 -0.68 4.28 -2.13
N ARG A 41 -0.14 5.48 -2.38
CA ARG A 41 -0.83 6.74 -2.04
C ARG A 41 -2.12 6.92 -2.81
N GLU A 42 -2.14 6.63 -4.10
CA GLU A 42 -3.37 6.68 -4.90
C GLU A 42 -4.45 5.75 -4.31
N SER A 43 -4.05 4.58 -3.82
CA SER A 43 -4.96 3.66 -3.13
C SER A 43 -5.47 4.24 -1.80
N LEU A 44 -4.59 4.86 -1.01
CA LEU A 44 -4.96 5.56 0.23
C LEU A 44 -5.96 6.70 -0.04
N GLU A 45 -5.76 7.48 -1.09
CA GLU A 45 -6.66 8.56 -1.50
C GLU A 45 -8.00 8.00 -1.98
N LYS A 46 -7.98 6.96 -2.81
CA LYS A 46 -9.18 6.39 -3.40
C LYS A 46 -10.02 5.59 -2.41
N TYR A 47 -9.40 4.76 -1.58
CA TYR A 47 -10.10 3.77 -0.75
C TYR A 47 -9.96 4.02 0.75
N GLY A 48 -9.06 4.91 1.17
CA GLY A 48 -8.78 5.17 2.59
C GLY A 48 -7.81 4.17 3.22
N PHE A 49 -7.39 3.15 2.48
CA PHE A 49 -6.39 2.17 2.89
C PHE A 49 -5.54 1.72 1.69
N SER A 50 -4.38 1.14 1.99
CA SER A 50 -3.52 0.43 1.04
C SER A 50 -3.11 -0.92 1.62
N VAL A 51 -2.52 -1.77 0.78
CA VAL A 51 -2.12 -3.13 1.15
C VAL A 51 -0.70 -3.43 0.66
N ILE A 52 0.09 -4.06 1.52
CA ILE A 52 1.31 -4.78 1.16
C ILE A 52 0.91 -6.25 1.12
N SER A 53 1.07 -6.92 -0.01
CA SER A 53 0.67 -8.34 -0.11
C SER A 53 1.55 -9.24 0.76
N CYS A 54 1.05 -10.43 1.09
CA CYS A 54 1.81 -11.43 1.86
C CYS A 54 3.11 -11.84 1.17
N HIS A 55 3.15 -11.87 -0.17
CA HIS A 55 4.34 -12.24 -0.91
C HIS A 55 5.44 -11.16 -0.85
N GLU A 56 5.04 -9.90 -0.73
CA GLU A 56 5.91 -8.73 -0.70
C GLU A 56 6.33 -8.33 0.71
N SER A 57 5.48 -8.61 1.70
CA SER A 57 5.73 -8.28 3.11
C SER A 57 6.92 -9.04 3.68
N LYS A 58 7.73 -8.38 4.54
CA LYS A 58 8.84 -9.01 5.27
C LYS A 58 8.38 -10.17 6.15
N THR A 59 7.17 -10.09 6.71
CA THR A 59 6.66 -11.10 7.66
C THR A 59 5.95 -12.26 6.97
N GLY A 60 5.68 -12.15 5.66
CA GLY A 60 4.84 -13.12 4.94
C GLY A 60 3.34 -12.92 5.18
N GLU A 61 2.94 -11.94 5.98
CA GLU A 61 1.53 -11.60 6.22
C GLU A 61 1.15 -10.34 5.43
N ALA A 62 -0.10 -10.29 4.94
CA ALA A 62 -0.60 -9.10 4.27
C ALA A 62 -0.80 -7.95 5.28
N ILE A 63 -0.27 -6.77 4.96
CA ILE A 63 -0.35 -5.59 5.82
C ILE A 63 -1.31 -4.60 5.20
N PHE A 64 -2.46 -4.42 5.83
CA PHE A 64 -3.41 -3.37 5.50
C PHE A 64 -3.13 -2.16 6.38
N TYR A 65 -3.14 -0.95 5.81
CA TYR A 65 -2.85 0.26 6.57
C TYR A 65 -3.63 1.47 6.06
N ASP A 66 -3.88 2.43 6.95
CA ASP A 66 -4.63 3.66 6.65
C ASP A 66 -3.72 4.85 6.29
N ARG A 67 -4.33 6.02 6.00
CA ARG A 67 -3.63 7.27 5.67
C ARG A 67 -2.72 7.80 6.76
N LYS A 68 -2.93 7.38 8.00
CA LYS A 68 -2.10 7.73 9.15
C LYS A 68 -1.02 6.67 9.40
N LEU A 69 -0.86 5.72 8.48
CA LEU A 69 0.08 4.61 8.54
C LEU A 69 -0.19 3.66 9.71
N ASN A 70 -1.42 3.61 10.23
CA ASN A 70 -1.80 2.61 11.22
C ASN A 70 -2.06 1.28 10.52
N ILE A 71 -1.45 0.20 11.01
CA ILE A 71 -1.76 -1.15 10.55
C ILE A 71 -3.15 -1.54 11.06
N LEU A 72 -4.03 -1.90 10.12
CA LEU A 72 -5.40 -2.32 10.38
C LEU A 72 -5.44 -3.79 10.75
N LYS A 73 -6.33 -4.16 11.68
CA LYS A 73 -6.52 -5.55 12.12
C LYS A 73 -7.99 -5.95 12.18
N GLY A 74 -8.27 -7.23 11.98
CA GLY A 74 -9.59 -7.83 12.19
C GLY A 74 -10.74 -7.05 11.53
N GLU A 75 -11.65 -6.54 12.35
CA GLU A 75 -12.82 -5.76 11.89
C GLU A 75 -12.46 -4.48 11.13
N GLN A 76 -11.31 -3.87 11.39
CA GLN A 76 -10.88 -2.69 10.63
C GLN A 76 -10.62 -3.03 9.16
N ILE A 77 -10.01 -4.20 8.89
CA ILE A 77 -9.77 -4.70 7.53
C ILE A 77 -11.11 -4.97 6.84
N LYS A 78 -12.04 -5.66 7.53
CA LYS A 78 -13.36 -5.96 6.97
C LYS A 78 -14.11 -4.69 6.58
N ARG A 79 -14.10 -3.66 7.44
CA ARG A 79 -14.71 -2.36 7.15
C ARG A 79 -14.07 -1.66 5.96
N ALA A 80 -12.73 -1.67 5.88
CA ALA A 80 -12.00 -1.06 4.78
C ALA A 80 -12.34 -1.73 3.43
N LEU A 81 -12.28 -3.06 3.39
CA LEU A 81 -12.63 -3.85 2.20
C LEU A 81 -14.10 -3.64 1.79
N HIS A 82 -15.02 -3.67 2.76
CA HIS A 82 -16.43 -3.42 2.49
C HIS A 82 -16.67 -2.00 1.93
N GLY A 83 -16.02 -0.99 2.50
CA GLY A 83 -16.09 0.39 2.01
C GLY A 83 -15.60 0.53 0.57
N ALA A 84 -14.46 -0.09 0.24
CA ALA A 84 -13.94 -0.11 -1.13
C ALA A 84 -14.88 -0.81 -2.11
N TYR A 85 -15.44 -1.97 -1.71
CA TYR A 85 -16.41 -2.70 -2.52
C TYR A 85 -17.66 -1.84 -2.82
N MET A 86 -18.23 -1.20 -1.80
CA MET A 86 -19.42 -0.36 -1.97
C MET A 86 -19.14 0.85 -2.86
N LYS A 87 -17.95 1.47 -2.74
CA LYS A 87 -17.53 2.57 -3.61
C LYS A 87 -17.39 2.13 -5.07
N ALA A 88 -16.71 1.01 -5.33
CA ALA A 88 -16.57 0.46 -6.67
C ALA A 88 -17.93 0.07 -7.30
N LYS A 89 -18.86 -0.46 -6.51
CA LYS A 89 -20.23 -0.77 -6.95
C LYS A 89 -21.00 0.49 -7.36
N LYS A 90 -20.80 1.62 -6.66
CA LYS A 90 -21.42 2.90 -7.00
C LYS A 90 -20.87 3.47 -8.31
N GLU A 91 -19.56 3.38 -8.53
CA GLU A 91 -18.88 3.88 -9.74
C GLU A 91 -19.26 3.08 -11.01
N LYS A 92 -19.70 1.82 -10.87
CA LYS A 92 -20.12 0.95 -11.99
C LYS A 92 -21.58 1.05 -12.40
N LYS A 93 -22.41 1.83 -11.68
CA LYS A 93 -23.77 2.13 -12.14
C LYS A 93 -23.69 3.21 -13.23
N ILE A 94 -23.58 2.75 -14.48
CA ILE A 94 -23.93 3.49 -15.70
C ILE A 94 -25.34 3.07 -16.08
#